data_AF-M4EYZ7-F1
#
_entry.id   AF-M4EYZ7-F1
#
_cell.length_a   1.000
_cell.length_b   1.000
_cell.length_c   1.000
_cell.angle_alpha   90.00
_cell.angle_beta   90.00
_cell.angle_gamma   90.00
#
_symmetry.space_group_name_H-M   'P 1'
#
loop_
_entity.id
_entity.type
_entity.pdbx_description
1 polymer ?
#
loop_
_entity_poly.entity_id
_entity_poly.type
_entity_poly.pdbx_seq_one_letter_code
_entity_poly.pdbx_strand_id
1 'polypeptide(L)'
;MRASTVLLNSIVLIQLFAAQIDAKGSKSPWQTFSGDAPLVIARGGFSGLFPDSSIDAYNFAMQTSVAGAVLCCDVQLTKDGHGVSFPDLKLNNASNIGDIYPNRQKSYPVNGVTTHGWFTIDFSLRDINNVSCKYL
;
A
#
# COMPACT_ATOMS: atom_id res chain seq x y z
N MET A 1 1.59 1.99 52.66
CA MET A 1 2.02 1.16 51.49
C MET A 1 1.24 1.47 50.21
N ARG A 2 -0.07 1.75 50.22
CA ARG A 2 -0.85 2.01 48.98
C ARG A 2 -0.50 3.32 48.25
N ALA A 3 -0.21 4.41 48.97
CA ALA A 3 0.08 5.71 48.35
C ALA A 3 1.44 5.72 47.60
N SER A 4 2.47 5.07 48.15
CA SER A 4 3.78 4.98 47.50
C SER A 4 3.76 4.17 46.20
N THR A 5 2.95 3.10 46.14
CA THR A 5 2.79 2.31 44.90
C THR A 5 2.06 3.09 43.82
N VAL A 6 1.05 3.90 44.18
CA VAL A 6 0.34 4.78 43.24
C VAL A 6 1.29 5.84 42.69
N LEU A 7 2.09 6.49 43.54
CA LEU A 7 3.08 7.48 43.11
C LEU A 7 4.15 6.88 42.18
N LEU A 8 4.67 5.69 42.49
CA LEU A 8 5.61 5.00 41.62
C LEU A 8 4.99 4.69 40.26
N ASN A 9 3.76 4.16 40.22
CA ASN A 9 3.07 3.85 38.98
C ASN A 9 2.78 5.10 38.14
N SER A 10 2.42 6.22 38.78
CA SER A 10 2.22 7.50 38.09
C SER A 10 3.53 8.05 37.50
N ILE A 11 4.65 7.94 38.22
CA ILE A 11 5.97 8.35 37.74
C ILE A 11 6.40 7.49 36.55
N VAL A 12 6.26 6.16 36.65
CA VAL A 12 6.58 5.24 35.56
C VAL A 12 5.74 5.55 34.32
N LEU A 13 4.44 5.82 34.50
CA LEU A 13 3.56 6.18 33.39
C LEU A 13 3.98 7.51 32.74
N ILE A 14 4.32 8.54 33.53
CA ILE A 14 4.83 9.82 33.02
C ILE A 14 6.16 9.64 32.27
N GLN A 15 7.07 8.78 32.74
CA GLN A 15 8.34 8.54 32.05
C GLN A 15 8.18 7.75 30.74
N LEU A 16 7.22 6.81 30.68
CA LEU A 16 6.86 6.13 29.43
C LEU A 16 6.29 7.12 28.39
N PHE A 17 5.44 8.06 28.81
CA PHE A 17 4.93 9.09 27.90
C PHE A 17 5.98 10.14 27.52
N ALA A 18 6.87 10.54 28.44
CA ALA A 18 7.92 11.53 28.16
C ALA A 18 8.94 11.05 27.12
N ALA A 19 9.23 9.74 27.06
CA ALA A 19 10.08 9.16 26.03
C ALA A 19 9.46 9.28 24.61
N GLN A 20 8.16 9.54 24.49
CA GLN A 20 7.48 9.77 23.22
C GLN A 20 7.46 11.25 22.79
N ILE A 21 7.97 12.18 23.61
CA ILE A 21 7.86 13.64 23.35
C ILE A 21 9.10 14.22 22.67
N ASP A 22 10.20 13.49 22.48
CA ASP A 22 11.41 14.07 21.86
C ASP A 22 11.88 13.32 20.60
N ALA A 23 11.01 13.27 19.60
CA ALA A 23 11.46 13.56 18.25
C ALA A 23 11.26 15.07 18.00
N LYS A 24 12.03 15.94 18.67
CA LYS A 24 12.18 17.32 18.20
C LYS A 24 12.66 17.27 16.76
N GLY A 25 11.75 17.51 15.84
CA GLY A 25 12.08 17.79 14.45
C GLY A 25 13.20 18.82 14.45
N SER A 26 14.22 18.58 13.63
CA SER A 26 15.32 19.52 13.49
C SER A 26 14.75 20.93 13.27
N LYS A 27 15.24 21.92 14.03
CA LYS A 27 14.86 23.32 13.83
C LYS A 27 15.43 23.88 12.52
N SER A 28 16.37 23.18 11.89
CA SER A 28 16.82 23.52 10.54
C SER A 28 15.74 23.12 9.54
N PRO A 29 15.42 23.98 8.56
CA PRO A 29 14.58 23.61 7.43
C PRO A 29 15.08 22.31 6.78
N TRP A 30 14.17 21.54 6.19
CA TRP A 30 14.55 20.37 5.42
C TRP A 30 15.37 20.79 4.20
N GLN A 31 16.30 19.94 3.78
CA GLN A 31 17.11 20.18 2.58
C GLN A 31 16.33 19.86 1.28
N THR A 32 15.05 20.20 1.25
CA THR A 32 14.19 20.11 0.06
C THR A 32 14.17 21.46 -0.65
N PHE A 33 13.70 21.50 -1.90
CA PHE A 33 13.64 22.75 -2.66
C PHE A 33 12.79 23.85 -1.98
N SER A 34 11.68 23.48 -1.33
CA SER A 34 10.79 24.41 -0.63
C SER A 34 11.09 24.58 0.86
N GLY A 35 11.99 23.75 1.44
CA GLY A 35 12.23 23.69 2.88
C GLY A 35 11.21 22.87 3.68
N ASP A 36 10.16 22.36 3.01
CA ASP A 36 9.13 21.48 3.60
C ASP A 36 9.63 20.06 3.81
N ALA A 37 8.95 19.30 4.67
CA ALA A 37 9.24 17.89 4.89
C ALA A 37 9.13 17.07 3.57
N PRO A 38 10.00 16.07 3.36
CA PRO A 38 9.91 15.20 2.19
C PRO A 38 8.58 14.44 2.18
N LEU A 39 8.02 14.24 0.98
CA LEU A 39 6.78 13.50 0.80
C LEU A 39 7.01 11.98 0.96
N VAL A 40 6.23 11.34 1.82
CA VAL A 40 6.20 9.88 1.94
C VAL A 40 5.11 9.32 1.03
N ILE A 41 5.52 8.44 0.12
CA ILE A 41 4.62 7.81 -0.87
C ILE A 41 4.51 6.31 -0.56
N ALA A 42 3.32 5.86 -0.17
CA ALA A 42 2.99 4.45 0.01
C ALA A 42 2.46 3.88 -1.31
N ARG A 43 3.39 3.44 -2.18
CA ARG A 43 3.08 2.80 -3.46
C ARG A 43 2.54 1.39 -3.23
N GLY A 44 1.31 1.12 -3.68
CA GLY A 44 0.63 -0.14 -3.44
C GLY A 44 0.22 -0.35 -1.98
N GLY A 45 0.20 0.72 -1.18
CA GLY A 45 -0.02 0.65 0.27
C GLY A 45 1.23 0.21 1.02
N PHE A 46 1.05 -0.55 2.11
CA PHE A 46 2.15 -1.13 2.89
C PHE A 46 2.57 -2.50 2.30
N SER A 47 3.03 -2.47 1.05
CA SER A 47 3.31 -3.65 0.21
C SER A 47 4.46 -4.55 0.70
N GLY A 48 5.25 -4.08 1.68
CA GLY A 48 6.25 -4.91 2.36
C GLY A 48 5.66 -5.91 3.37
N LEU A 49 4.40 -5.72 3.78
CA LEU A 49 3.70 -6.60 4.74
C LEU A 49 2.47 -7.28 4.15
N PHE A 50 1.80 -6.64 3.19
CA PHE A 50 0.59 -7.15 2.54
C PHE A 50 0.79 -7.22 1.02
N PRO A 51 -0.01 -8.00 0.29
CA PRO A 51 0.02 -7.97 -1.17
C PRO A 51 -0.19 -6.54 -1.68
N ASP A 52 0.64 -6.11 -2.64
CA ASP A 52 0.55 -4.78 -3.24
C ASP A 52 -0.86 -4.51 -3.78
N SER A 53 -1.34 -3.28 -3.56
CA SER A 53 -2.64 -2.80 -4.03
C SER A 53 -3.85 -3.53 -3.43
N SER A 54 -3.63 -4.38 -2.42
CA SER A 54 -4.71 -4.92 -1.61
C SER A 54 -5.33 -3.86 -0.70
N ILE A 55 -6.60 -4.07 -0.34
CA ILE A 55 -7.29 -3.20 0.59
C ILE A 55 -6.59 -3.17 1.96
N ASP A 56 -6.01 -4.29 2.40
CA ASP A 56 -5.27 -4.38 3.66
C ASP A 56 -3.98 -3.57 3.62
N ALA A 57 -3.25 -3.61 2.49
CA ALA A 57 -2.05 -2.79 2.31
C ALA A 57 -2.38 -1.29 2.41
N TYR A 58 -3.46 -0.83 1.77
CA TYR A 58 -3.88 0.57 1.84
C TYR A 58 -4.38 0.95 3.24
N ASN A 59 -5.22 0.11 3.84
CA ASN A 59 -5.75 0.35 5.19
C ASN A 59 -4.63 0.45 6.21
N PHE A 60 -3.64 -0.44 6.14
CA PHE A 60 -2.51 -0.42 7.04
C PHE A 60 -1.62 0.81 6.81
N ALA A 61 -1.37 1.18 5.55
CA ALA A 61 -0.63 2.40 5.23
C ALA A 61 -1.34 3.65 5.78
N MET A 62 -2.67 3.74 5.66
CA MET A 62 -3.44 4.86 6.24
C MET A 62 -3.34 4.93 7.76
N GLN A 63 -3.29 3.78 8.45
CA GLN A 63 -3.28 3.72 9.91
C GLN A 63 -1.89 3.96 10.53
N THR A 64 -0.83 3.58 9.82
CA THR A 64 0.53 3.48 10.40
C THR A 64 1.55 4.42 9.79
N SER A 65 1.24 5.01 8.63
CA SER A 65 2.17 5.93 7.98
C SER A 65 2.25 7.29 8.68
N VAL A 66 3.24 8.09 8.29
CA VAL A 66 3.40 9.45 8.79
C VAL A 66 2.25 10.35 8.33
N ALA A 67 1.95 11.40 9.10
CA ALA A 67 0.97 12.40 8.70
C ALA A 67 1.34 13.03 7.35
N GLY A 68 0.36 13.14 6.45
CA GLY A 68 0.57 13.68 5.10
C GLY A 68 1.15 12.68 4.09
N ALA A 69 1.28 11.39 4.44
CA ALA A 69 1.65 10.37 3.47
C ALA A 69 0.60 10.23 2.35
N VAL A 70 1.08 9.96 1.13
CA VAL A 70 0.24 9.80 -0.06
C VAL A 70 0.17 8.32 -0.46
N LEU A 71 -1.04 7.80 -0.65
CA LEU A 71 -1.25 6.50 -1.26
C LEU A 71 -1.10 6.63 -2.78
N CYS A 72 -0.25 5.81 -3.37
CA CYS A 72 -0.01 5.81 -4.82
C CYS A 72 -0.24 4.41 -5.39
N CYS A 73 -0.76 4.33 -6.61
CA CYS A 73 -1.00 3.07 -7.28
C CYS A 73 -0.84 3.22 -8.79
N ASP A 74 -0.59 2.10 -9.47
CA ASP A 74 -0.70 2.02 -10.92
C ASP A 74 -2.13 1.68 -11.29
N VAL A 75 -2.76 2.50 -12.13
CA VAL A 75 -4.14 2.31 -12.55
C VAL A 75 -4.16 1.61 -13.90
N GLN A 76 -4.95 0.55 -13.99
CA GLN A 76 -5.28 -0.14 -15.23
C GLN A 76 -6.77 -0.08 -15.48
N LEU A 77 -7.18 -0.12 -16.75
CA LEU A 77 -8.60 -0.10 -17.12
C LEU A 77 -9.11 -1.52 -17.36
N THR A 78 -10.29 -1.81 -16.81
CA THR A 78 -11.06 -3.02 -17.11
C THR A 78 -11.69 -2.93 -18.50
N LYS A 79 -12.20 -4.06 -19.01
CA LYS A 79 -12.93 -4.15 -20.27
C LYS A 79 -14.11 -3.17 -20.36
N ASP A 80 -14.76 -2.91 -19.22
CA ASP A 80 -15.91 -2.02 -19.07
C ASP A 80 -15.53 -0.61 -18.59
N GLY A 81 -14.24 -0.24 -18.64
CA GLY A 81 -13.77 1.13 -18.45
C GLY A 81 -13.59 1.59 -17.00
N HIS A 82 -13.61 0.68 -16.03
CA HIS A 82 -13.34 1.00 -14.63
C HIS A 82 -11.83 0.97 -14.34
N GLY A 83 -11.36 1.91 -13.54
CA GLY A 83 -9.98 1.92 -13.05
C GLY A 83 -9.79 0.96 -11.88
N VAL A 84 -8.75 0.12 -11.95
CA VAL A 84 -8.31 -0.76 -10.86
C VAL A 84 -6.84 -0.54 -10.55
N SER A 85 -6.48 -0.54 -9.28
CA SER A 85 -5.10 -0.45 -8.81
C SER A 85 -4.43 -1.81 -8.93
N PHE A 86 -3.38 -1.94 -9.73
CA PHE A 86 -2.68 -3.22 -9.88
C PHE A 86 -1.22 -3.05 -10.36
N PRO A 87 -0.23 -3.68 -9.69
CA PRO A 87 1.19 -3.33 -9.82
C PRO A 87 1.90 -3.88 -11.06
N ASP A 88 1.27 -4.77 -11.82
CA ASP A 88 1.89 -5.44 -12.97
C ASP A 88 0.93 -5.52 -14.16
N LEU A 89 1.43 -5.36 -15.38
CA LEU A 89 0.62 -5.45 -16.59
C LEU A 89 -0.15 -6.79 -16.71
N LYS A 90 0.46 -7.89 -16.24
CA LYS A 90 -0.15 -9.21 -16.24
C LYS A 90 -0.75 -9.51 -14.87
N LEU A 91 -2.06 -9.72 -14.85
CA LEU A 91 -2.80 -10.05 -13.63
C LEU A 91 -2.23 -11.27 -12.89
N ASN A 92 -1.70 -12.28 -13.60
CA ASN A 92 -1.18 -13.49 -12.97
C ASN A 92 0.12 -13.30 -12.17
N ASN A 93 0.80 -12.16 -12.30
CA ASN A 93 2.03 -11.87 -11.58
C ASN A 93 1.75 -11.53 -10.10
N ALA A 94 0.67 -10.78 -9.81
CA ALA A 94 0.31 -10.37 -8.45
C ALA A 94 -1.10 -10.80 -8.01
N SER A 95 -1.73 -11.76 -8.71
CA SER A 95 -3.03 -12.32 -8.32
C SER A 95 -3.18 -13.82 -8.60
N ASN A 96 -4.30 -14.38 -8.14
CA ASN A 96 -4.75 -15.74 -8.43
C ASN A 96 -5.64 -15.87 -9.69
N ILE A 97 -5.63 -14.88 -10.61
CA ILE A 97 -6.47 -14.85 -11.82
C ILE A 97 -6.40 -16.17 -12.64
N GLY A 98 -5.25 -16.84 -12.64
CA GLY A 98 -5.04 -18.08 -13.38
C GLY A 98 -5.82 -19.27 -12.81
N ASP A 99 -6.08 -19.27 -11.51
CA ASP A 99 -6.88 -20.30 -10.84
C ASP A 99 -8.38 -20.05 -11.07
N ILE A 100 -8.78 -18.77 -11.08
CA ILE A 100 -10.18 -18.35 -11.28
C ILE A 100 -10.60 -18.47 -12.75
N TYR A 101 -9.70 -18.13 -13.69
CA TYR A 101 -9.98 -18.08 -15.13
C TYR A 101 -8.88 -18.75 -15.97
N PRO A 102 -8.62 -20.07 -15.83
CA PRO A 102 -7.46 -20.76 -16.43
C PRO A 102 -7.38 -20.62 -17.97
N ASN A 103 -8.53 -20.53 -18.62
CA ASN A 103 -8.65 -20.52 -20.09
C ASN A 103 -8.88 -19.13 -20.69
N ARG A 104 -8.74 -18.04 -19.92
CA ARG A 104 -8.98 -16.65 -20.40
C ARG A 104 -7.67 -15.87 -20.61
N GLN A 105 -6.62 -16.56 -21.04
CA GLN A 105 -5.36 -15.93 -21.43
C GLN A 105 -5.47 -15.34 -22.84
N LYS A 106 -4.73 -14.27 -23.09
CA LYS A 106 -4.57 -13.67 -24.41
C LYS A 106 -3.13 -13.28 -24.66
N SER A 107 -2.82 -13.01 -25.93
CA SER A 107 -1.54 -12.48 -26.37
C SER A 107 -1.71 -11.07 -26.90
N TYR A 108 -0.88 -10.15 -26.43
CA TYR A 108 -0.81 -8.78 -26.94
C TYR A 108 0.63 -8.37 -27.25
N PRO A 109 0.88 -7.51 -28.25
CA PRO A 109 2.18 -6.91 -28.45
C PRO A 109 2.41 -5.83 -27.37
N VAL A 110 3.37 -6.07 -26.48
CA VAL A 110 3.77 -5.11 -25.44
C VAL A 110 5.18 -4.67 -25.79
N ASN A 111 5.35 -3.38 -26.10
CA ASN A 111 6.63 -2.81 -26.53
C ASN A 111 7.29 -3.62 -27.69
N GLY A 112 6.48 -4.10 -28.62
CA GLY A 112 6.94 -4.90 -29.77
C GLY A 112 7.15 -6.39 -29.50
N VAL A 113 6.96 -6.87 -28.25
CA VAL A 113 7.11 -8.28 -27.88
C VAL A 113 5.74 -8.91 -27.61
N THR A 114 5.44 -10.02 -28.29
CA THR A 114 4.22 -10.80 -28.03
C THR A 114 4.26 -11.33 -26.61
N THR A 115 3.36 -10.83 -25.76
CA THR A 115 3.26 -11.16 -24.35
C THR A 115 1.96 -11.91 -24.09
N HIS A 116 2.07 -13.12 -23.57
CA HIS A 116 0.93 -13.98 -23.22
C HIS A 116 0.61 -13.89 -21.72
N GLY A 117 -0.67 -13.78 -21.36
CA GLY A 117 -1.12 -13.73 -19.97
C GLY A 117 -2.56 -13.26 -19.82
N TRP A 118 -2.89 -12.80 -18.61
CA TRP A 118 -4.19 -12.22 -18.28
C TRP A 118 -4.04 -10.71 -18.16
N PHE A 119 -4.82 -9.96 -18.91
CA PHE A 119 -4.75 -8.49 -18.95
C PHE A 119 -6.07 -7.90 -18.46
N THR A 120 -6.02 -6.84 -17.66
CA THR A 120 -7.20 -6.14 -17.10
C THR A 120 -8.25 -5.78 -18.16
N ILE A 121 -7.81 -5.39 -19.35
CA ILE A 121 -8.67 -5.05 -20.50
C ILE A 121 -9.57 -6.20 -21.00
N ASP A 122 -9.31 -7.44 -20.59
CA ASP A 122 -10.09 -8.63 -20.96
C ASP A 122 -11.17 -9.01 -19.94
N PHE A 123 -11.19 -8.34 -18.78
CA PHE A 123 -12.05 -8.66 -17.63
C PHE A 123 -12.91 -7.45 -17.28
N SER A 124 -14.19 -7.68 -16.99
CA SER A 124 -15.06 -6.65 -16.42
C SER A 124 -14.68 -6.37 -14.95
N LEU A 125 -15.11 -5.25 -14.38
CA LEU A 125 -14.92 -5.02 -12.93
C LEU A 125 -15.53 -6.15 -12.09
N ARG A 126 -16.67 -6.70 -12.55
CA ARG A 126 -17.31 -7.86 -11.92
C ARG A 126 -16.44 -9.12 -11.93
N ASP A 127 -15.70 -9.35 -13.02
CA ASP A 127 -14.75 -10.45 -13.09
C ASP A 127 -13.60 -10.23 -12.09
N ILE A 128 -13.01 -9.02 -12.09
CA ILE A 128 -11.88 -8.65 -11.23
C ILE A 128 -12.22 -8.74 -9.74
N ASN A 129 -13.46 -8.42 -9.34
CA ASN A 129 -13.89 -8.53 -7.94
C ASN A 129 -13.85 -9.97 -7.38
N ASN A 130 -13.76 -11.00 -8.23
CA ASN A 130 -13.61 -12.40 -7.79
C ASN A 130 -12.14 -12.84 -7.69
N VAL A 131 -11.20 -11.92 -7.89
CA VAL A 131 -9.76 -12.19 -7.97
C VAL A 131 -9.08 -11.63 -6.74
N SER A 132 -8.23 -12.43 -6.10
CA SER A 132 -7.47 -12.04 -4.92
C SER A 132 -6.04 -11.69 -5.28
N CYS A 133 -5.53 -10.62 -4.69
CA CYS A 133 -4.11 -10.28 -4.75
C CYS A 133 -3.27 -11.35 -4.02
N LYS A 134 -2.04 -11.56 -4.47
CA LYS A 134 -1.04 -12.42 -3.82
C LYS A 134 0.29 -11.71 -3.70
N TYR A 135 1.15 -12.19 -2.81
CA TYR A 135 2.53 -11.74 -2.72
C TYR A 135 3.28 -12.04 -4.02
N LEU A 136 4.22 -11.15 -4.35
CA LEU A 136 5.17 -11.31 -5.44
C LEU A 136 6.22 -12.39 -5.13
#